data_AF-A0A8R7NZR2-F1
#
_entry.id   AF-A0A8R7NZR2-F1
#
_cell.length_a   1.000
_cell.length_b   1.000
_cell.length_c   1.000
_cell.angle_alpha   90.00
_cell.angle_beta   90.00
_cell.angle_gamma   90.00
#
_symmetry.space_group_name_H-M   'P 1'
#
loop_
_entity.id
_entity.type
_entity.pdbx_description
1 polymer ?
#
loop_
_entity_poly.entity_id
_entity_poly.type
_entity_poly.pdbx_seq_one_letter_code
_entity_poly.pdbx_strand_id
1 'polypeptide(L)'
;MDEKYRALFDAISKKAANSRPETEAKEEIHPLQMPHVKLEGAENYSSWAEHAETIMISRNLEGYILGTMEKPIKENSKEAQKWKATNALVRAWLLSSISS
;
A
#
# COMPACT_ATOMS: atom_id res chain seq x y z
N MET A 1 35.28 18.05 -24.39
CA MET A 1 33.96 18.23 -23.73
C MET A 1 33.63 19.70 -23.79
N ASP A 2 32.65 20.12 -24.60
CA ASP A 2 32.34 21.54 -24.75
C ASP A 2 31.77 22.13 -23.45
N GLU A 3 32.18 23.34 -23.14
CA GLU A 3 31.75 24.11 -21.96
C GLU A 3 30.22 24.25 -21.88
N LYS A 4 29.56 24.30 -23.03
CA LYS A 4 28.10 24.31 -23.17
C LYS A 4 27.44 23.06 -22.57
N TYR A 5 28.04 21.87 -22.73
CA TYR A 5 27.50 20.63 -22.16
C TYR A 5 27.76 20.55 -20.65
N ARG A 6 28.89 21.07 -20.18
CA ARG A 6 29.20 21.15 -18.75
C ARG A 6 28.20 22.04 -18.00
N ALA A 7 27.92 23.22 -18.53
CA ALA A 7 26.93 24.14 -17.97
C ALA A 7 25.52 23.54 -17.95
N LEU A 8 25.16 22.76 -18.98
CA LEU A 8 23.87 22.08 -19.05
C LEU A 8 23.76 21.00 -17.97
N PHE A 9 24.82 20.23 -17.75
CA PHE A 9 24.87 19.19 -16.72
C PHE A 9 24.78 19.79 -15.31
N ASP A 10 25.55 20.85 -15.05
CA ASP A 10 25.53 21.57 -13.77
C ASP A 10 24.14 22.17 -13.49
N ALA A 11 23.47 22.70 -14.52
CA ALA A 11 22.11 23.23 -14.38
C ALA A 11 21.08 22.12 -14.08
N ILE A 12 21.21 20.94 -14.68
CA ILE A 12 20.33 19.79 -14.43
C ILE A 12 20.56 19.25 -13.01
N SER A 13 21.81 19.05 -12.60
CA SER A 13 22.16 18.59 -11.26
C SER A 13 21.71 19.58 -10.18
N LYS A 14 21.85 20.88 -10.42
CA LYS A 14 21.37 21.92 -9.50
C LYS A 14 19.84 21.98 -9.42
N LYS A 15 19.13 21.72 -10.54
CA LYS A 15 17.66 21.63 -10.55
C LYS A 15 17.17 20.38 -9.81
N ALA A 16 17.87 19.25 -9.92
CA ALA A 16 17.58 18.03 -9.17
C ALA A 16 17.89 18.19 -7.66
N ALA A 17 18.93 18.95 -7.29
CA ALA A 17 19.21 19.26 -5.89
C ALA A 17 18.21 20.28 -5.30
N ASN A 18 17.58 21.11 -6.14
CA ASN A 18 16.57 22.09 -5.73
C ASN A 18 15.12 21.59 -5.88
N SER A 19 14.88 20.35 -6.31
CA SER A 19 13.56 19.77 -6.13
C SER A 19 13.35 19.59 -4.64
N ARG A 20 12.35 20.31 -4.13
CA ARG A 20 11.83 20.30 -2.76
C ARG A 20 11.91 18.91 -2.13
N PRO A 21 12.11 18.80 -0.79
CA PRO A 21 11.97 17.52 -0.12
C PRO A 21 10.65 16.92 -0.59
N GLU A 22 10.70 15.69 -1.08
CA GLU A 22 9.52 14.86 -1.32
C GLU A 22 8.64 15.10 -0.11
N THR A 23 7.56 15.87 -0.31
CA THR A 23 6.54 16.01 0.71
C THR A 23 6.17 14.59 1.02
N GLU A 24 6.55 14.10 2.22
CA GLU A 24 5.97 12.90 2.84
C GLU A 24 4.48 13.10 2.64
N ALA A 25 3.94 12.49 1.58
CA ALA A 25 2.52 12.48 1.36
C ALA A 25 2.03 11.80 2.62
N LYS A 26 1.33 12.55 3.47
CA LYS A 26 0.55 11.95 4.53
C LYS A 26 -0.34 10.97 3.78
N GLU A 27 0.03 9.69 3.80
CA GLU A 27 -0.78 8.62 3.26
C GLU A 27 -2.05 8.66 4.11
N GLU A 28 -3.04 9.45 3.66
CA GLU A 28 -4.37 9.40 4.24
C GLU A 28 -4.87 7.99 3.98
N ILE A 29 -5.07 7.26 5.07
CA ILE A 29 -5.57 5.89 5.02
C ILE A 29 -7.04 5.98 4.60
N HIS A 30 -7.28 5.99 3.29
CA HIS A 30 -8.64 5.94 2.77
C HIS A 30 -9.25 4.56 3.09
N PRO A 31 -10.52 4.53 3.55
CA PRO A 31 -11.22 3.27 3.81
C PRO A 31 -11.16 2.33 2.60
N LEU A 32 -10.95 1.05 2.85
CA LEU A 32 -11.05 0.02 1.82
C LEU A 32 -12.52 -0.11 1.40
N GLN A 33 -12.74 -0.17 0.08
CA GLN A 33 -14.07 -0.42 -0.47
C GLN A 33 -14.57 -1.78 0.05
N MET A 34 -15.84 -1.85 0.46
CA MET A 34 -16.45 -3.12 0.85
C MET A 34 -16.81 -3.94 -0.39
N PRO A 35 -16.67 -5.28 -0.36
CA PRO A 35 -17.09 -6.11 -1.47
C PRO A 35 -18.63 -6.05 -1.57
N HIS A 36 -19.16 -6.13 -2.80
CA HIS A 36 -20.60 -6.13 -3.04
C HIS A 36 -21.30 -7.39 -2.50
N VAL A 37 -20.52 -8.44 -2.25
CA VAL A 37 -20.96 -9.73 -1.72
C VAL A 37 -20.20 -9.96 -0.42
N LYS A 38 -20.91 -10.26 0.67
CA LYS A 38 -20.29 -10.71 1.92
C LYS A 38 -20.09 -12.22 1.89
N LEU A 39 -19.06 -12.72 2.56
CA LEU A 39 -18.86 -14.16 2.70
C LEU A 39 -19.95 -14.73 3.62
N GLU A 40 -20.78 -15.62 3.09
CA GLU A 40 -21.86 -16.30 3.83
C GLU A 40 -21.47 -17.74 4.17
N GLY A 41 -20.70 -18.38 3.28
CA GLY A 41 -20.31 -19.76 3.42
C GLY A 41 -19.51 -20.26 2.22
N ALA A 42 -19.40 -21.58 2.09
CA ALA A 42 -18.63 -22.19 1.00
C ALA A 42 -19.26 -21.96 -0.37
N GLU A 43 -20.58 -21.78 -0.41
CA GLU A 43 -21.39 -21.59 -1.61
C GLU A 43 -21.08 -20.28 -2.36
N ASN A 44 -20.70 -19.22 -1.65
CA ASN A 44 -20.37 -17.93 -2.25
C ASN A 44 -18.90 -17.53 -2.10
N TYR A 45 -18.07 -18.44 -1.58
CA TYR A 45 -16.64 -18.21 -1.36
C TYR A 45 -15.92 -17.73 -2.62
N SER A 46 -16.13 -18.38 -3.77
CA SER A 46 -15.42 -18.03 -5.01
C SER A 46 -15.70 -16.58 -5.45
N SER A 47 -16.97 -16.17 -5.41
CA SER A 47 -17.35 -14.80 -5.80
C SER A 47 -16.86 -13.75 -4.78
N TRP A 48 -16.93 -14.07 -3.49
CA TRP A 48 -16.36 -13.21 -2.45
C TRP A 48 -14.84 -13.07 -2.60
N ALA A 49 -14.14 -14.18 -2.85
CA ALA A 49 -12.68 -14.22 -2.98
C ALA A 49 -12.20 -13.38 -4.18
N GLU A 50 -12.85 -13.50 -5.33
CA GLU A 50 -12.55 -12.66 -6.51
C GLU A 50 -12.68 -11.16 -6.22
N HIS A 51 -13.76 -10.76 -5.52
CA HIS A 51 -13.95 -9.36 -5.12
C HIS A 51 -12.91 -8.91 -4.08
N ALA A 52 -12.62 -9.75 -3.10
CA ALA A 52 -11.63 -9.45 -2.06
C ALA A 52 -10.23 -9.29 -2.64
N GLU A 53 -9.81 -10.21 -3.51
CA GLU A 53 -8.53 -10.14 -4.22
C GLU A 53 -8.43 -8.87 -5.08
N THR A 54 -9.47 -8.57 -5.86
CA THR A 54 -9.52 -7.35 -6.70
C THR A 54 -9.32 -6.08 -5.87
N ILE A 55 -10.03 -5.97 -4.72
CA ILE A 55 -9.92 -4.80 -3.83
C ILE A 55 -8.51 -4.68 -3.26
N MET A 56 -7.90 -5.81 -2.86
CA MET A 56 -6.60 -5.83 -2.22
C MET A 56 -5.47 -5.52 -3.19
N ILE A 57 -5.50 -6.09 -4.40
CA ILE A 57 -4.57 -5.78 -5.49
C ILE A 57 -4.70 -4.29 -5.86
N SER A 58 -5.91 -3.74 -5.96
CA SER A 58 -6.12 -2.32 -6.29
C SER A 58 -5.53 -1.34 -5.27
N ARG A 59 -5.16 -1.84 -4.08
CA ARG A 59 -4.57 -1.07 -2.98
C ARG A 59 -3.15 -1.52 -2.65
N ASN A 60 -2.58 -2.46 -3.40
CA ASN A 60 -1.26 -3.05 -3.13
C ASN A 60 -1.17 -3.65 -1.71
N LEU A 61 -2.22 -4.35 -1.30
CA LEU A 61 -2.37 -4.96 0.03
C LEU A 61 -2.47 -6.49 -0.02
N GLU A 62 -2.44 -7.10 -1.19
CA GLU A 62 -2.58 -8.55 -1.38
C GLU A 62 -1.53 -9.35 -0.61
N GLY A 63 -0.32 -8.80 -0.44
CA GLY A 63 0.72 -9.45 0.34
C GLY A 63 0.40 -9.63 1.83
N TYR A 64 -0.51 -8.83 2.39
CA TYR A 64 -1.00 -9.03 3.77
C TYR A 64 -1.96 -10.22 3.88
N ILE A 65 -2.71 -10.55 2.82
CA ILE A 65 -3.61 -11.70 2.80
C ILE A 65 -2.85 -12.98 2.43
N LEU A 66 -1.95 -12.89 1.45
CA LEU A 66 -1.14 -14.01 0.99
C LEU A 66 0.01 -14.36 1.97
N GLY A 67 0.26 -13.51 2.97
CA GLY A 67 1.33 -13.69 3.93
C GLY A 67 2.73 -13.47 3.35
N THR A 68 2.84 -12.89 2.15
CA THR A 68 4.13 -12.55 1.53
C THR A 68 4.72 -11.25 2.09
N MET A 69 3.92 -10.42 2.76
CA MET A 69 4.38 -9.24 3.47
C MET A 69 4.87 -9.60 4.88
N GLU A 70 6.17 -9.81 5.03
CA GLU A 70 6.79 -10.23 6.28
C GLU A 70 6.67 -9.17 7.39
N LYS A 71 6.45 -9.64 8.64
CA LYS A 71 6.46 -8.76 9.81
C LYS A 71 7.90 -8.24 10.05
N PRO A 72 8.12 -6.92 10.15
CA PRO A 72 9.45 -6.39 10.40
C PRO A 72 10.02 -6.85 11.75
N ILE A 73 11.32 -7.21 11.75
CA ILE A 73 12.04 -7.73 12.94
C ILE A 73 12.16 -6.64 14.02
N LYS A 74 12.42 -5.39 13.63
CA LYS A 74 12.59 -4.26 14.55
C LYS A 74 11.25 -3.63 14.89
N GLU A 75 10.64 -4.07 16.01
CA GLU A 75 9.27 -3.70 16.37
C GLU A 75 9.01 -2.21 16.62
N ASN A 76 10.05 -1.42 16.91
CA ASN A 76 9.97 0.02 17.19
C ASN A 76 10.34 0.90 15.98
N SER A 77 10.52 0.30 14.80
CA SER A 77 10.78 1.06 13.57
C SER A 77 9.51 1.70 13.03
N LYS A 78 9.64 2.80 12.28
CA LYS A 78 8.54 3.39 11.50
C LYS A 78 7.88 2.36 10.58
N GLU A 79 8.70 1.48 9.99
CA GLU A 79 8.25 0.39 9.14
C GLU A 79 7.37 -0.61 9.91
N ALA A 80 7.78 -1.04 11.11
CA ALA A 80 6.97 -1.92 11.95
C ALA A 80 5.65 -1.27 12.37
N GLN A 81 5.63 0.04 12.63
CA GLN A 81 4.40 0.77 12.93
C GLN A 81 3.47 0.81 11.72
N LYS A 82 4.00 1.11 10.52
CA LYS A 82 3.24 1.09 9.26
C LYS A 82 2.66 -0.30 8.99
N TRP A 83 3.50 -1.35 9.06
CA TRP A 83 3.06 -2.74 8.87
C TRP A 83 1.94 -3.12 9.86
N LYS A 84 2.09 -2.77 11.15
CA LYS A 84 1.07 -3.06 12.18
C LYS A 84 -0.25 -2.37 11.87
N ALA A 85 -0.22 -1.09 11.48
CA ALA A 85 -1.41 -0.32 11.13
C ALA A 85 -2.12 -0.89 9.90
N THR A 86 -1.37 -1.19 8.83
CA THR A 86 -1.92 -1.76 7.60
C THR A 86 -2.46 -3.16 7.82
N ASN A 87 -1.75 -4.02 8.56
CA ASN A 87 -2.24 -5.35 8.91
C ASN A 87 -3.55 -5.28 9.74
N ALA A 88 -3.64 -4.34 10.69
CA ALA A 88 -4.86 -4.12 11.45
C ALA A 88 -6.03 -3.66 10.55
N LEU A 89 -5.78 -2.77 9.59
CA LEU A 89 -6.77 -2.33 8.60
C LEU A 89 -7.30 -3.50 7.77
N VAL A 90 -6.42 -4.31 7.20
CA VAL A 90 -6.80 -5.48 6.39
C VAL A 90 -7.62 -6.47 7.22
N ARG A 91 -7.23 -6.74 8.48
CA ARG A 91 -7.99 -7.61 9.38
C ARG A 91 -9.39 -7.07 9.70
N ALA A 92 -9.49 -5.78 10.01
CA ALA A 92 -10.78 -5.15 10.29
C ALA A 92 -11.71 -5.20 9.06
N TRP A 93 -11.16 -4.99 7.87
CA TRP A 93 -11.90 -5.12 6.62
C TRP A 93 -12.37 -6.55 6.36
N LEU A 94 -11.48 -7.55 6.54
CA LEU A 94 -11.84 -8.97 6.38
C LEU A 94 -12.99 -9.35 7.30
N LEU A 95 -12.91 -8.99 8.59
CA LEU A 95 -14.00 -9.25 9.55
C LEU A 95 -15.31 -8.58 9.14
N SER A 96 -15.25 -7.39 8.54
CA SER A 96 -16.44 -6.66 8.08
C SER A 96 -17.02 -7.24 6.78
N SER A 97 -16.20 -7.95 6.02
CA SER A 97 -16.56 -8.56 4.73
C SER A 97 -17.27 -9.91 4.86
N ILE A 98 -17.36 -10.44 6.08
CA ILE A 98 -18.03 -11.71 6.40
C ILE A 98 -19.44 -11.38 6.91
N SER A 99 -20.41 -12.25 6.59
CA SER A 99 -21.77 -12.17 7.12
C SER A 99 -21.78 -12.59 8.59
N SER A 100 -22.60 -11.93 9.40
CA SER A 100 -22.74 -12.18 10.85
C SER A 100 -23.72 -13.29 11.16
#